data_AF-A0A832Y3R5-F1
#
_entry.id   AF-A0A832Y3R5-F1
#
_cell.length_a   1.000
_cell.length_b   1.000
_cell.length_c   1.000
_cell.angle_alpha   90.00
_cell.angle_beta   90.00
_cell.angle_gamma   90.00
#
_symmetry.space_group_name_H-M   'P 1'
#
loop_
_entity.id
_entity.type
_entity.pdbx_description
1 polymer ?
#
loop_
_entity_poly.entity_id
_entity_poly.type
_entity_poly.pdbx_seq_one_letter_code
_entity_poly.pdbx_strand_id
1 'polypeptide(L)'
;MQLGASRLRVVEIDDGRREELQRRWDELRLDIVADAVGCSVEWCGLGEAYEDAPEGGWNRILVTGGLPRVPIGLLMRLSYEGIAVAAIGEETGTVLQTMTRQAEGEFQAHWLAIWNVDMLQDEAAQRLCDMSPLTEIAPLDSIESARSNKLAWIRANDEPTRDRLGPAALLDMIEEVWREVSATTEGEEEDIGLREVLAQDLFRMGNVLQRLGILRVAAEHHGTSYLLSPSPEAACYLGMTFSSEEDGLAWQRKAIETNPNYGGSWNEIGESLLQRGEAERAIKWFRGAINSMNYCERGAAWANLARAHLELGQSTSALFAAQEAASLMPEEEELDELLEQLGEALV
;
A
#
# COMPACT_ATOMS: atom_id res chain seq x y z
N MET A 1 25.45 -7.44 19.08
CA MET A 1 24.40 -6.91 18.20
C MET A 1 24.52 -7.68 16.91
N GLN A 2 23.62 -8.63 16.64
CA GLN A 2 23.58 -9.37 15.37
C GLN A 2 22.70 -8.62 14.38
N LEU A 3 22.99 -8.71 13.08
CA LEU A 3 22.17 -8.12 12.00
C LEU A 3 20.84 -8.88 11.74
N GLY A 4 20.45 -9.79 12.63
CA GLY A 4 19.39 -10.78 12.36
C GLY A 4 19.76 -11.83 11.29
N ALA A 5 21.04 -11.87 10.87
CA ALA A 5 21.55 -12.73 9.81
C ALA A 5 22.92 -13.31 10.21
N SER A 6 23.06 -14.63 10.05
CA SER A 6 24.33 -15.36 10.15
C SER A 6 24.84 -15.88 8.79
N ARG A 7 23.94 -16.05 7.83
CA ARG A 7 24.23 -16.34 6.42
C ARG A 7 23.34 -15.49 5.51
N LEU A 8 23.95 -14.69 4.64
CA LEU A 8 23.32 -13.86 3.63
C LEU A 8 23.85 -14.28 2.24
N ARG A 9 22.95 -14.59 1.29
CA ARG A 9 23.29 -14.71 -0.13
C ARG A 9 22.75 -13.50 -0.89
N VAL A 10 23.59 -12.84 -1.67
CA VAL A 10 23.23 -11.71 -2.54
C VAL A 10 23.23 -12.19 -4.00
N VAL A 11 22.06 -12.14 -4.62
CA VAL A 11 21.83 -12.53 -6.02
C VAL A 11 21.93 -11.28 -6.88
N GLU A 12 22.97 -11.23 -7.71
CA GLU A 12 23.19 -10.18 -8.72
C GLU A 12 23.57 -10.85 -10.04
N ILE A 13 22.72 -10.67 -11.06
CA ILE A 13 22.88 -11.37 -12.35
C ILE A 13 23.86 -10.66 -13.29
N ASP A 14 24.04 -9.35 -13.11
CA ASP A 14 24.93 -8.52 -13.92
C ASP A 14 26.36 -8.61 -13.34
N ASP A 15 27.24 -9.34 -14.04
CA ASP A 15 28.60 -9.60 -13.57
C ASP A 15 29.40 -8.33 -13.27
N GLY A 16 29.28 -7.29 -14.11
CA GLY A 16 29.96 -6.01 -13.90
C GLY A 16 29.39 -5.22 -12.72
N ARG A 17 28.07 -5.31 -12.50
CA ARG A 17 27.41 -4.75 -11.32
C ARG A 17 27.81 -5.50 -10.05
N ARG A 18 27.93 -6.84 -10.11
CA ARG A 18 28.35 -7.71 -9.00
C ARG A 18 29.79 -7.42 -8.57
N GLU A 19 30.72 -7.31 -9.52
CA GLU A 19 32.11 -6.93 -9.25
C GLU A 19 32.21 -5.56 -8.58
N GLU A 20 31.51 -4.53 -9.06
CA GLU A 20 31.52 -3.20 -8.44
C GLU A 20 30.86 -3.18 -7.05
N LEU A 21 29.78 -3.93 -6.84
CA LEU A 21 29.12 -4.05 -5.53
C LEU A 21 30.03 -4.73 -4.50
N GLN A 22 30.74 -5.80 -4.88
CA GLN A 22 31.76 -6.45 -4.05
C GLN A 22 32.91 -5.48 -3.74
N ARG A 23 33.47 -4.83 -4.78
CA ARG A 23 34.57 -3.86 -4.64
C ARG A 23 34.21 -2.73 -3.67
N ARG A 24 32.96 -2.25 -3.70
CA ARG A 24 32.46 -1.21 -2.78
C ARG A 24 32.10 -1.71 -1.38
N TRP A 25 31.70 -2.96 -1.24
CA TRP A 25 31.49 -3.62 0.05
C TRP A 25 32.80 -3.62 0.87
N ASP A 26 33.91 -3.96 0.22
CA ASP A 26 35.26 -3.96 0.81
C ASP A 26 35.79 -2.53 1.05
N GLU A 27 35.59 -1.58 0.12
CA GLU A 27 35.96 -0.16 0.31
C GLU A 27 35.27 0.47 1.53
N LEU A 28 34.01 0.10 1.77
CA LEU A 28 33.22 0.55 2.93
C LEU A 28 33.52 -0.28 4.21
N ARG A 29 34.39 -1.29 4.11
CA ARG A 29 34.79 -2.21 5.19
C ARG A 29 33.62 -2.99 5.79
N LEU A 30 32.62 -3.29 4.97
CA LEU A 30 31.43 -4.05 5.38
C LEU A 30 31.73 -5.54 5.57
N ASP A 31 32.81 -6.05 4.95
CA ASP A 31 33.45 -7.33 5.23
C ASP A 31 33.78 -7.48 6.74
N ILE A 32 34.46 -6.50 7.31
CA ILE A 32 34.90 -6.48 8.71
C ILE A 32 33.71 -6.24 9.65
N VAL A 33 32.68 -5.51 9.21
CA VAL A 33 31.42 -5.38 9.97
C VAL A 33 30.67 -6.71 10.01
N ALA A 34 30.63 -7.45 8.90
CA ALA A 34 29.95 -8.74 8.80
C ALA A 34 30.65 -9.83 9.63
N ASP A 35 31.98 -9.94 9.54
CA ASP A 35 32.78 -10.84 10.37
C ASP A 35 32.61 -10.54 11.87
N ALA A 36 32.68 -9.25 12.26
CA ALA A 36 32.52 -8.81 13.65
C ALA A 36 31.12 -9.09 14.26
N VAL A 37 30.10 -9.40 13.45
CA VAL A 37 28.78 -9.84 13.92
C VAL A 37 28.46 -11.31 13.62
N GLY A 38 29.40 -12.05 13.01
CA GLY A 38 29.24 -13.47 12.65
C GLY A 38 28.32 -13.70 11.45
N CYS A 39 28.27 -12.78 10.49
CA CYS A 39 27.50 -12.91 9.25
C CYS A 39 28.41 -13.31 8.08
N SER A 40 28.20 -14.52 7.55
CA SER A 40 28.80 -14.95 6.28
C SER A 40 28.00 -14.34 5.13
N VAL A 41 28.67 -13.62 4.22
CA VAL A 41 28.05 -13.04 3.01
C VAL A 41 28.62 -13.73 1.78
N GLU A 42 27.72 -14.24 0.94
CA GLU A 42 28.05 -14.88 -0.32
C GLU A 42 27.37 -14.13 -1.48
N TRP A 43 28.05 -14.03 -2.61
CA TRP A 43 27.55 -13.34 -3.81
C TRP A 43 27.48 -14.35 -4.96
N CYS A 44 26.36 -14.40 -5.67
CA CYS A 44 26.13 -15.40 -6.71
C CYS A 44 25.49 -14.81 -7.97
N GLY A 45 25.90 -15.32 -9.14
CA GLY A 45 25.26 -15.07 -10.42
C GLY A 45 24.03 -15.95 -10.67
N LEU A 46 23.43 -15.81 -11.86
CA LEU A 46 22.18 -16.49 -12.24
C LEU A 46 22.27 -18.02 -12.35
N GLY A 47 23.47 -18.57 -12.59
CA GLY A 47 23.72 -20.01 -12.51
C GLY A 47 23.66 -20.49 -11.06
N GLU A 48 24.57 -19.94 -10.26
CA GLU A 48 24.88 -20.26 -8.87
C GLU A 48 23.74 -19.97 -7.87
N ALA A 49 22.83 -19.03 -8.18
CA ALA A 49 21.72 -18.63 -7.31
C ALA A 49 20.88 -19.82 -6.80
N TYR A 50 20.85 -20.92 -7.56
CA TYR A 50 20.14 -22.16 -7.25
C TYR A 50 21.01 -23.34 -6.82
N GLU A 51 22.33 -23.23 -6.94
CA GLU A 51 23.29 -24.25 -6.54
C GLU A 51 23.69 -24.03 -5.07
N ASP A 52 24.23 -25.07 -4.41
CA ASP A 52 24.72 -25.07 -3.03
C ASP A 52 23.92 -24.21 -2.02
N ALA A 53 22.72 -24.68 -1.67
CA ALA A 53 22.10 -24.27 -0.41
C ALA A 53 22.81 -25.04 0.74
N PRO A 54 23.42 -24.36 1.72
CA PRO A 54 24.15 -25.03 2.81
C PRO A 54 23.18 -25.75 3.74
N GLU A 55 23.67 -26.72 4.53
CA GLU A 55 22.84 -27.38 5.55
C GLU A 55 22.16 -26.35 6.47
N GLY A 56 20.83 -26.42 6.55
CA GLY A 56 19.96 -25.46 7.25
C GLY A 56 19.46 -24.27 6.41
N GLY A 57 19.91 -24.09 5.18
CA GLY A 57 19.49 -23.03 4.26
C GLY A 57 20.10 -21.65 4.54
N TRP A 58 19.61 -20.65 3.80
CA TRP A 58 20.03 -19.25 3.90
C TRP A 58 19.16 -18.48 4.89
N ASN A 59 19.77 -17.77 5.86
CA ASN A 59 18.98 -16.97 6.80
C ASN A 59 18.47 -15.68 6.15
N ARG A 60 19.25 -15.11 5.22
CA ARG A 60 18.82 -14.02 4.36
C ARG A 60 19.17 -14.29 2.90
N ILE A 61 18.29 -13.88 1.99
CA ILE A 61 18.56 -13.76 0.57
C ILE A 61 18.24 -12.31 0.17
N LEU A 62 19.09 -11.66 -0.62
CA LEU A 62 18.84 -10.36 -1.21
C LEU A 62 18.91 -10.47 -2.73
N VAL A 63 17.88 -10.04 -3.44
CA VAL A 63 17.91 -9.85 -4.90
C VAL A 63 18.05 -8.35 -5.18
N THR A 64 19.01 -7.97 -6.01
CA THR A 64 19.38 -6.56 -6.24
C THR A 64 18.55 -5.85 -7.30
N GLY A 65 17.97 -6.60 -8.25
CA GLY A 65 17.07 -6.08 -9.29
C GLY A 65 15.61 -6.51 -9.11
N GLY A 66 14.73 -5.95 -9.93
CA GLY A 66 13.29 -6.18 -9.90
C GLY A 66 12.86 -7.50 -10.54
N LEU A 67 11.86 -8.15 -9.93
CA LEU A 67 11.27 -9.40 -10.40
C LEU A 67 9.77 -9.22 -10.70
N PRO A 68 9.22 -9.82 -11.78
CA PRO A 68 7.81 -9.68 -12.14
C PRO A 68 6.85 -10.50 -11.27
N ARG A 69 7.37 -11.33 -10.34
CA ARG A 69 6.62 -12.05 -9.31
C ARG A 69 7.55 -12.56 -8.21
N VAL A 70 6.98 -13.06 -7.12
CA VAL A 70 7.70 -13.64 -5.98
C VAL A 70 8.57 -14.84 -6.41
N PRO A 71 9.88 -14.87 -6.09
CA PRO A 71 10.79 -15.94 -6.51
C PRO A 71 10.72 -17.19 -5.63
N ILE A 72 9.64 -17.95 -5.72
CA ILE A 72 9.38 -19.15 -4.88
C ILE A 72 10.57 -20.13 -4.88
N GLY A 73 11.23 -20.30 -6.03
CA GLY A 73 12.45 -21.12 -6.15
C GLY A 73 13.61 -20.68 -5.24
N LEU A 74 13.79 -19.37 -5.03
CA LEU A 74 14.75 -18.85 -4.05
C LEU A 74 14.21 -19.00 -2.62
N LEU A 75 12.92 -18.74 -2.39
CA LEU A 75 12.33 -18.82 -1.05
C LEU A 75 12.44 -20.22 -0.43
N MET A 76 12.31 -21.28 -1.24
CA MET A 76 12.50 -22.67 -0.78
C MET A 76 13.92 -22.98 -0.27
N ARG A 77 14.91 -22.12 -0.57
CA ARG A 77 16.30 -22.21 -0.09
C ARG A 77 16.57 -21.41 1.20
N LEU A 78 15.57 -20.67 1.70
CA LEU A 78 15.63 -20.03 3.02
C LEU A 78 15.61 -21.06 4.15
N SER A 79 16.28 -20.74 5.25
CA SER A 79 16.10 -21.43 6.53
C SER A 79 14.68 -21.28 7.06
N TYR A 80 14.32 -22.05 8.09
CA TYR A 80 13.19 -21.70 8.94
C TYR A 80 13.38 -20.26 9.48
N GLU A 81 12.32 -19.46 9.51
CA GLU A 81 12.35 -18.00 9.80
C GLU A 81 13.37 -17.19 8.96
N GLY A 82 13.82 -17.76 7.83
CA GLY A 82 14.63 -17.05 6.85
C GLY A 82 13.80 -16.00 6.12
N ILE A 83 14.44 -14.88 5.75
CA ILE A 83 13.78 -13.75 5.07
C ILE A 83 14.51 -13.46 3.76
N ALA A 84 13.81 -13.56 2.64
CA ALA A 84 14.27 -12.97 1.39
C ALA A 84 13.80 -11.51 1.28
N VAL A 85 14.61 -10.67 0.65
CA VAL A 85 14.27 -9.30 0.28
C VAL A 85 14.48 -9.16 -1.23
N ALA A 86 13.46 -8.71 -1.94
CA ALA A 86 13.53 -8.42 -3.37
C ALA A 86 12.56 -7.29 -3.72
N ALA A 87 12.82 -6.63 -4.85
CA ALA A 87 11.85 -5.73 -5.45
C ALA A 87 10.91 -6.53 -6.37
N ILE A 88 9.60 -6.47 -6.14
CA ILE A 88 8.58 -7.14 -6.94
C ILE A 88 7.83 -6.11 -7.78
N GLY A 89 7.54 -6.42 -9.04
CA GLY A 89 6.76 -5.57 -9.95
C GLY A 89 5.28 -5.62 -9.65
N GLU A 90 4.65 -4.45 -9.58
CA GLU A 90 3.23 -4.20 -9.39
C GLU A 90 2.77 -3.20 -10.47
N GLU A 91 1.46 -2.95 -10.63
CA GLU A 91 0.95 -2.03 -11.66
C GLU A 91 1.50 -0.60 -11.56
N THR A 92 1.89 -0.17 -10.36
CA THR A 92 2.38 1.19 -10.06
C THR A 92 3.90 1.33 -10.03
N GLY A 93 4.68 0.26 -10.27
CA GLY A 93 6.14 0.29 -10.24
C GLY A 93 6.77 -0.98 -9.66
N THR A 94 7.82 -0.83 -8.86
CA THR A 94 8.39 -1.95 -8.08
C THR A 94 8.42 -1.65 -6.58
N VAL A 95 8.16 -2.69 -5.79
CA VAL A 95 7.96 -2.65 -4.34
C VAL A 95 9.00 -3.52 -3.65
N LEU A 96 9.70 -2.97 -2.66
CA LEU A 96 10.55 -3.77 -1.79
C LEU A 96 9.67 -4.61 -0.85
N GLN A 97 9.71 -5.92 -1.00
CA GLN A 97 8.98 -6.87 -0.16
C GLN A 97 9.94 -7.71 0.69
N THR A 98 9.55 -8.01 1.94
CA THR A 98 10.18 -9.07 2.75
C THR A 98 9.33 -10.33 2.69
N MET A 99 9.92 -11.44 2.25
CA MET A 99 9.26 -12.75 2.16
C MET A 99 9.87 -13.69 3.21
N THR A 100 9.10 -14.00 4.26
CA THR A 100 9.53 -14.85 5.37
C THR A 100 9.02 -16.28 5.20
N ARG A 101 9.88 -17.29 5.42
CA ARG A 101 9.50 -18.71 5.43
C ARG A 101 8.91 -19.10 6.79
N GLN A 102 7.60 -19.36 6.82
CA GLN A 102 6.87 -19.76 8.04
C GLN A 102 6.82 -21.29 8.23
N ALA A 103 6.75 -22.05 7.14
CA ALA A 103 6.74 -23.51 7.17
C ALA A 103 7.42 -24.12 5.91
N GLU A 104 7.07 -25.36 5.56
CA GLU A 104 7.51 -25.99 4.32
C GLU A 104 6.48 -25.72 3.21
N GLY A 105 6.84 -24.83 2.28
CA GLY A 105 5.95 -24.34 1.22
C GLY A 105 5.17 -23.06 1.57
N GLU A 106 5.03 -22.73 2.86
CA GLU A 106 4.33 -21.51 3.30
C GLU A 106 5.28 -20.31 3.48
N PHE A 107 4.96 -19.23 2.79
CA PHE A 107 5.70 -17.97 2.79
C PHE A 107 4.77 -16.78 3.06
N GLN A 108 5.24 -15.82 3.84
CA GLN A 108 4.52 -14.59 4.14
C GLN A 108 5.27 -13.39 3.58
N ALA A 109 4.70 -12.75 2.57
CA ALA A 109 5.20 -11.47 2.04
C ALA A 109 4.67 -10.30 2.88
N HIS A 110 5.51 -9.27 3.06
CA HIS A 110 5.11 -7.97 3.61
C HIS A 110 5.69 -6.86 2.74
N TRP A 111 4.87 -5.85 2.48
CA TRP A 111 5.23 -4.58 1.86
C TRP A 111 6.15 -3.80 2.80
N LEU A 112 7.33 -3.33 2.33
CA LEU A 112 8.14 -2.37 3.09
C LEU A 112 7.97 -0.95 2.56
N ALA A 113 8.17 -0.76 1.26
CA ALA A 113 8.10 0.53 0.57
C ALA A 113 8.11 0.35 -0.96
N ILE A 114 7.64 1.35 -1.70
CA ILE A 114 7.94 1.50 -3.13
C ILE A 114 9.45 1.70 -3.30
N TRP A 115 10.09 0.93 -4.16
CA TRP A 115 11.55 0.92 -4.36
C TRP A 115 11.89 0.60 -5.81
N ASN A 116 11.89 1.64 -6.65
CA ASN A 116 12.07 1.47 -8.10
C ASN A 116 13.52 1.11 -8.47
N VAL A 117 13.67 -0.08 -9.07
CA VAL A 117 14.91 -0.65 -9.62
C VAL A 117 14.69 -1.18 -11.03
N ASP A 118 15.77 -1.40 -11.78
CA ASP A 118 15.71 -2.09 -13.08
C ASP A 118 15.07 -3.48 -12.91
N MET A 119 14.09 -3.82 -13.76
CA MET A 119 13.62 -5.19 -13.88
C MET A 119 14.72 -6.07 -14.48
N LEU A 120 14.91 -7.27 -13.93
CA LEU A 120 15.79 -8.27 -14.53
C LEU A 120 15.22 -8.72 -15.87
N GLN A 121 16.09 -9.02 -16.83
CA GLN A 121 15.70 -9.51 -18.17
C GLN A 121 14.76 -10.72 -18.07
N ASP A 122 13.78 -10.82 -18.97
CA ASP A 122 12.68 -11.79 -18.87
C ASP A 122 13.17 -13.24 -18.68
N GLU A 123 14.24 -13.66 -19.35
CA GLU A 123 14.81 -15.00 -19.20
C GLU A 123 15.44 -15.22 -17.81
N ALA A 124 16.09 -14.20 -17.25
CA ALA A 124 16.65 -14.24 -15.90
C ALA A 124 15.55 -14.19 -14.83
N ALA A 125 14.54 -13.35 -15.04
CA ALA A 125 13.38 -13.21 -14.19
C ALA A 125 12.55 -14.51 -14.14
N GLN A 126 12.19 -15.07 -15.30
CA GLN A 126 11.50 -16.37 -15.40
C GLN A 126 12.34 -17.48 -14.79
N ARG A 127 13.67 -17.48 -14.97
CA ARG A 127 14.54 -18.44 -14.28
C ARG A 127 14.45 -18.31 -12.77
N LEU A 128 14.60 -17.10 -12.21
CA LEU A 128 14.59 -16.85 -10.75
C LEU A 128 13.21 -17.03 -10.10
N CYS A 129 12.13 -16.89 -10.86
CA CYS A 129 10.76 -17.11 -10.41
C CYS A 129 10.32 -18.57 -10.54
N ASP A 130 10.50 -19.14 -11.73
CA ASP A 130 9.78 -20.34 -12.20
C ASP A 130 10.67 -21.58 -12.30
N MET A 131 11.94 -21.50 -11.84
CA MET A 131 12.95 -22.57 -11.91
C MET A 131 13.31 -23.04 -13.35
N SER A 132 13.12 -22.17 -14.36
CA SER A 132 13.39 -22.48 -15.77
C SER A 132 14.86 -22.89 -16.06
N PRO A 133 15.09 -23.74 -17.09
CA PRO A 133 16.43 -24.20 -17.46
C PRO A 133 17.37 -23.06 -17.88
N LEU A 134 18.68 -23.34 -17.94
CA LEU A 134 19.68 -22.37 -18.40
C LEU A 134 19.51 -22.08 -19.90
N THR A 135 19.17 -20.83 -20.21
CA THR A 135 19.40 -20.20 -21.51
C THR A 135 20.67 -19.35 -21.40
N GLU A 136 21.52 -19.32 -22.44
CA GLU A 136 22.62 -18.37 -22.49
C GLU A 136 22.08 -16.95 -22.64
N ILE A 137 22.30 -16.11 -21.63
CA ILE A 137 21.92 -14.69 -21.66
C ILE A 137 23.07 -13.90 -22.28
N ALA A 138 22.74 -13.04 -23.25
CA ALA A 138 23.73 -12.19 -23.89
C ALA A 138 24.25 -11.12 -22.91
N PRO A 139 25.57 -10.95 -22.75
CA PRO A 139 26.12 -9.89 -21.90
C PRO A 139 25.77 -8.51 -22.48
N LEU A 140 25.46 -7.57 -21.59
CA LEU A 140 25.13 -6.19 -21.96
C LEU A 140 26.34 -5.47 -22.58
N ASP A 141 26.13 -4.79 -23.72
CA ASP A 141 27.20 -4.12 -24.48
C ASP A 141 27.92 -3.04 -23.65
N SER A 142 29.23 -3.20 -23.47
CA SER A 142 30.05 -2.30 -22.65
C SER A 142 30.53 -1.06 -23.44
N ILE A 143 29.71 -0.02 -23.44
CA ILE A 143 30.00 1.24 -24.16
C ILE A 143 31.08 2.07 -23.43
N GLU A 144 32.28 2.12 -24.01
CA GLU A 144 33.39 2.93 -23.47
C GLU A 144 33.31 4.42 -23.84
N SER A 145 33.03 5.28 -22.84
CA SER A 145 33.61 6.62 -22.76
C SER A 145 33.86 7.03 -21.29
N ALA A 146 34.82 7.93 -21.03
CA ALA A 146 35.45 8.03 -19.71
C ALA A 146 35.29 9.38 -19.00
N ARG A 147 34.91 9.35 -17.70
CA ARG A 147 35.11 10.43 -16.70
C ARG A 147 34.82 10.07 -15.20
N SER A 148 35.24 8.88 -14.76
CA SER A 148 35.33 8.43 -13.34
C SER A 148 34.10 8.57 -12.42
N ASN A 149 34.18 8.10 -11.16
CA ASN A 149 33.02 7.61 -10.38
C ASN A 149 32.15 6.65 -11.24
N LYS A 150 32.83 5.79 -12.02
CA LYS A 150 32.51 5.50 -13.44
C LYS A 150 31.11 4.90 -13.61
N LEU A 151 30.04 5.69 -13.84
CA LEU A 151 30.02 7.13 -14.12
C LEU A 151 28.80 7.91 -13.54
N ALA A 152 28.18 7.40 -12.45
CA ALA A 152 27.24 8.04 -11.48
C ALA A 152 26.38 7.01 -10.71
N TRP A 153 26.05 5.87 -11.34
CA TRP A 153 25.84 4.56 -10.68
C TRP A 153 26.91 3.56 -11.15
N ILE A 154 26.73 2.90 -12.30
CA ILE A 154 27.20 3.49 -13.57
C ILE A 154 26.41 4.70 -14.12
N ARG A 155 25.05 4.77 -14.17
CA ARG A 155 24.23 6.02 -14.23
C ARG A 155 22.78 5.85 -13.69
N ALA A 156 22.59 6.03 -12.39
CA ALA A 156 21.49 5.42 -11.51
C ALA A 156 20.24 6.34 -11.82
N ASN A 157 19.19 5.81 -12.46
CA ASN A 157 17.95 6.50 -12.86
C ASN A 157 18.17 7.85 -13.58
N ASP A 158 19.32 8.05 -14.25
CA ASP A 158 19.67 9.34 -14.85
C ASP A 158 18.85 9.57 -16.13
N GLU A 159 17.89 10.50 -16.22
CA GLU A 159 17.50 11.55 -15.26
C GLU A 159 15.97 11.81 -15.34
N PRO A 160 15.31 12.23 -14.22
CA PRO A 160 15.63 13.50 -13.58
C PRO A 160 15.88 13.47 -12.06
N THR A 161 17.14 13.74 -11.69
CA THR A 161 17.55 14.51 -10.49
C THR A 161 17.54 13.85 -9.11
N ARG A 162 18.19 12.68 -8.98
CA ARG A 162 18.93 12.20 -7.77
C ARG A 162 18.19 12.17 -6.42
N ASP A 163 16.88 12.14 -6.50
CA ASP A 163 15.86 11.65 -5.59
C ASP A 163 14.66 11.32 -6.54
N ARG A 164 13.48 10.96 -6.02
CA ARG A 164 12.21 10.85 -6.78
C ARG A 164 12.11 9.75 -7.84
N LEU A 165 11.44 8.65 -7.47
CA LEU A 165 10.41 8.04 -8.35
C LEU A 165 9.26 7.42 -7.56
N GLY A 166 9.47 6.99 -6.30
CA GLY A 166 8.37 6.85 -5.33
C GLY A 166 7.52 8.14 -5.28
N PRO A 167 8.15 9.32 -5.14
CA PRO A 167 7.54 10.62 -5.37
C PRO A 167 6.83 10.87 -6.73
N ALA A 168 6.97 10.05 -7.77
CA ALA A 168 6.20 10.24 -9.01
C ALA A 168 4.79 9.66 -8.86
N ALA A 169 4.66 8.35 -8.70
CA ALA A 169 3.38 7.71 -8.42
C ALA A 169 2.70 8.26 -7.15
N LEU A 170 3.48 8.71 -6.17
CA LEU A 170 2.98 9.44 -5.01
C LEU A 170 2.49 10.85 -5.37
N LEU A 171 3.15 11.60 -6.27
CA LEU A 171 2.63 12.90 -6.73
C LEU A 171 1.41 12.75 -7.64
N ASP A 172 1.34 11.68 -8.44
CA ASP A 172 0.18 11.35 -9.28
C ASP A 172 -1.04 11.02 -8.38
N MET A 173 -0.85 10.16 -7.38
CA MET A 173 -1.86 9.88 -6.33
C MET A 173 -2.22 11.15 -5.54
N ILE A 174 -1.25 12.01 -5.20
CA ILE A 174 -1.54 13.29 -4.56
C ILE A 174 -2.37 14.19 -5.47
N GLU A 175 -2.07 14.29 -6.77
CA GLU A 175 -2.81 15.14 -7.71
C GLU A 175 -4.25 14.65 -7.94
N GLU A 176 -4.45 13.32 -7.95
CA GLU A 176 -5.76 12.67 -7.99
C GLU A 176 -6.57 12.96 -6.72
N VAL A 177 -6.05 12.58 -5.55
CA VAL A 177 -6.70 12.72 -4.23
C VAL A 177 -6.92 14.19 -3.84
N TRP A 178 -6.08 15.10 -4.33
CA TRP A 178 -6.24 16.56 -4.15
C TRP A 178 -7.43 17.13 -4.91
N ARG A 179 -7.85 16.50 -6.01
CA ARG A 179 -9.00 16.94 -6.84
C ARG A 179 -10.29 16.19 -6.55
N GLU A 180 -10.18 14.96 -6.04
CA GLU A 180 -11.28 14.06 -5.71
C GLU A 180 -12.33 14.69 -4.77
N VAL A 181 -11.90 15.27 -3.64
CA VAL A 181 -12.81 15.76 -2.59
C VAL A 181 -12.54 17.24 -2.28
N SER A 182 -13.62 17.99 -2.04
CA SER A 182 -13.59 19.38 -1.58
C SER A 182 -14.52 19.55 -0.37
N ALA A 183 -14.21 20.49 0.51
CA ALA A 183 -14.99 20.80 1.70
C ALA A 183 -16.03 21.87 1.37
N THR A 184 -17.22 21.79 1.97
CA THR A 184 -18.24 22.82 1.77
C THR A 184 -17.78 24.13 2.47
N THR A 185 -17.66 25.22 1.70
CA THR A 185 -17.29 26.56 2.22
C THR A 185 -18.50 27.48 2.31
N GLU A 186 -18.55 28.36 3.31
CA GLU A 186 -19.59 29.40 3.43
C GLU A 186 -19.27 30.62 2.55
N GLY A 187 -19.63 30.58 1.26
CA GLY A 187 -19.47 31.69 0.33
C GLY A 187 -20.24 31.54 -0.98
N GLU A 188 -20.44 32.64 -1.70
CA GLU A 188 -20.90 32.62 -3.10
C GLU A 188 -19.69 32.38 -4.02
N GLU A 189 -19.86 31.62 -5.11
CA GLU A 189 -18.74 31.12 -5.95
C GLU A 189 -17.83 32.21 -6.54
N GLU A 190 -18.31 33.46 -6.63
CA GLU A 190 -17.57 34.60 -7.19
C GLU A 190 -16.70 35.37 -6.17
N ASP A 191 -16.84 35.14 -4.84
CA ASP A 191 -16.08 35.85 -3.79
C ASP A 191 -15.60 34.91 -2.66
N ILE A 192 -14.96 33.80 -3.04
CA ILE A 192 -14.33 32.87 -2.08
C ILE A 192 -13.12 33.53 -1.43
N GLY A 193 -13.20 33.81 -0.13
CA GLY A 193 -12.15 34.48 0.62
C GLY A 193 -10.88 33.63 0.82
N LEU A 194 -9.77 34.32 1.14
CA LEU A 194 -8.46 33.68 1.37
C LEU A 194 -8.49 32.66 2.53
N ARG A 195 -9.37 32.85 3.52
CA ARG A 195 -9.51 31.96 4.68
C ARG A 195 -10.16 30.64 4.26
N GLU A 196 -11.12 30.71 3.36
CA GLU A 196 -11.93 29.63 2.84
C GLU A 196 -11.10 28.79 1.84
N VAL A 197 -10.30 29.45 0.99
CA VAL A 197 -9.26 28.79 0.16
C VAL A 197 -8.23 28.06 1.03
N LEU A 198 -7.71 28.70 2.08
CA LEU A 198 -6.74 28.07 2.98
C LEU A 198 -7.33 26.88 3.76
N ALA A 199 -8.61 26.96 4.16
CA ALA A 199 -9.31 25.82 4.74
C ALA A 199 -9.41 24.66 3.72
N GLN A 200 -9.81 24.96 2.49
CA GLN A 200 -9.94 23.98 1.43
C GLN A 200 -8.62 23.26 1.09
N ASP A 201 -7.51 23.98 1.00
CA ASP A 201 -6.21 23.35 0.73
C ASP A 201 -5.68 22.54 1.93
N LEU A 202 -5.97 22.97 3.17
CA LEU A 202 -5.72 22.17 4.36
C LEU A 202 -6.56 20.89 4.41
N PHE A 203 -7.83 20.94 4.01
CA PHE A 203 -8.69 19.75 3.92
C PHE A 203 -8.13 18.72 2.93
N ARG A 204 -7.73 19.17 1.73
CA ARG A 204 -7.15 18.29 0.69
C ARG A 204 -5.83 17.67 1.15
N MET A 205 -4.96 18.46 1.79
CA MET A 205 -3.73 17.94 2.38
C MET A 205 -4.02 16.92 3.49
N GLY A 206 -5.09 17.12 4.27
CA GLY A 206 -5.58 16.13 5.23
C GLY A 206 -5.95 14.80 4.58
N ASN A 207 -6.80 14.82 3.54
CA ASN A 207 -7.22 13.61 2.80
C ASN A 207 -6.01 12.85 2.23
N VAL A 208 -5.09 13.58 1.59
CA VAL A 208 -3.80 13.05 1.12
C VAL A 208 -3.02 12.37 2.25
N LEU A 209 -2.81 13.05 3.37
CA LEU A 209 -2.07 12.50 4.52
C LEU A 209 -2.78 11.28 5.14
N GLN A 210 -4.11 11.23 5.07
CA GLN A 210 -4.92 10.13 5.58
C GLN A 210 -4.80 8.88 4.70
N ARG A 211 -4.88 9.02 3.37
CA ARG A 211 -4.62 7.90 2.41
C ARG A 211 -3.18 7.38 2.50
N LEU A 212 -2.23 8.23 2.90
CA LEU A 212 -0.85 7.83 3.22
C LEU A 212 -0.67 7.25 4.63
N GLY A 213 -1.74 7.04 5.40
CA GLY A 213 -1.70 6.48 6.76
C GLY A 213 -1.10 7.41 7.83
N ILE A 214 -0.82 8.67 7.51
CA ILE A 214 -0.16 9.65 8.39
C ILE A 214 -1.18 10.34 9.31
N LEU A 215 -2.02 9.53 9.97
CA LEU A 215 -3.27 9.94 10.63
C LEU A 215 -3.11 11.14 11.59
N ARG A 216 -2.04 11.20 12.39
CA ARG A 216 -1.82 12.32 13.33
C ARG A 216 -1.68 13.66 12.60
N VAL A 217 -0.97 13.69 11.48
CA VAL A 217 -0.74 14.93 10.72
C VAL A 217 -1.97 15.27 9.87
N ALA A 218 -2.70 14.25 9.38
CA ALA A 218 -4.03 14.45 8.80
C ALA A 218 -5.00 15.10 9.80
N ALA A 219 -5.02 14.64 11.06
CA ALA A 219 -5.84 15.22 12.12
C ALA A 219 -5.51 16.70 12.38
N GLU A 220 -4.22 17.05 12.41
CA GLU A 220 -3.75 18.44 12.53
C GLU A 220 -4.25 19.32 11.35
N HIS A 221 -4.31 18.76 10.13
CA HIS A 221 -4.79 19.46 8.93
C HIS A 221 -6.31 19.60 8.88
N HIS A 222 -7.08 18.52 9.08
CA HIS A 222 -8.55 18.58 9.11
C HIS A 222 -9.06 19.45 10.27
N GLY A 223 -8.41 19.39 11.44
CA GLY A 223 -8.71 20.25 12.58
C GLY A 223 -8.45 21.73 12.28
N THR A 224 -7.33 22.05 11.62
CA THR A 224 -7.03 23.44 11.22
C THR A 224 -7.99 23.92 10.13
N SER A 225 -8.34 23.06 9.16
CA SER A 225 -9.38 23.32 8.16
C SER A 225 -10.71 23.67 8.82
N TYR A 226 -11.20 22.83 9.74
CA TYR A 226 -12.47 23.05 10.44
C TYR A 226 -12.46 24.33 11.31
N LEU A 227 -11.32 24.69 11.90
CA LEU A 227 -11.16 25.95 12.64
C LEU A 227 -11.15 27.18 11.72
N LEU A 228 -10.66 27.05 10.48
CA LEU A 228 -10.73 28.12 9.49
C LEU A 228 -12.12 28.19 8.86
N SER A 229 -12.64 27.14 8.23
CA SER A 229 -14.00 27.07 7.68
C SER A 229 -14.70 25.80 8.23
N PRO A 230 -15.61 25.92 9.21
CA PRO A 230 -16.33 24.78 9.76
C PRO A 230 -17.18 24.09 8.69
N SER A 231 -16.78 22.89 8.27
CA SER A 231 -17.48 22.08 7.29
C SER A 231 -17.79 20.67 7.84
N PRO A 232 -18.85 20.00 7.34
CA PRO A 232 -19.15 18.64 7.77
C PRO A 232 -18.08 17.65 7.30
N GLU A 233 -17.48 17.85 6.11
CA GLU A 233 -16.41 16.99 5.59
C GLU A 233 -15.16 17.07 6.47
N ALA A 234 -14.73 18.28 6.83
CA ALA A 234 -13.55 18.48 7.67
C ALA A 234 -13.72 17.89 9.08
N ALA A 235 -14.93 17.93 9.65
CA ALA A 235 -15.24 17.25 10.91
C ALA A 235 -15.34 15.71 10.74
N CYS A 236 -15.89 15.22 9.62
CA CYS A 236 -16.02 13.80 9.32
C CYS A 236 -14.65 13.11 9.18
N TYR A 237 -13.80 13.66 8.30
CA TYR A 237 -12.46 13.14 8.04
C TYR A 237 -11.57 13.24 9.28
N LEU A 238 -11.69 14.33 10.06
CA LEU A 238 -11.06 14.43 11.37
C LEU A 238 -11.49 13.29 12.31
N GLY A 239 -12.79 12.96 12.37
CA GLY A 239 -13.28 11.83 13.15
C GLY A 239 -12.66 10.49 12.76
N MET A 240 -12.49 10.24 11.46
CA MET A 240 -11.83 9.05 10.91
C MET A 240 -10.33 8.93 11.25
N THR A 241 -9.66 10.01 11.69
CA THR A 241 -8.23 9.95 12.06
C THR A 241 -7.95 9.46 13.49
N PHE A 242 -8.96 9.39 14.35
CA PHE A 242 -8.77 9.02 15.76
C PHE A 242 -8.78 7.50 15.99
N SER A 243 -7.71 6.97 16.57
CA SER A 243 -7.67 5.61 17.13
C SER A 243 -8.55 5.45 18.39
N SER A 244 -9.06 6.56 18.94
CA SER A 244 -10.00 6.60 20.05
C SER A 244 -11.41 6.74 19.50
N GLU A 245 -12.21 5.68 19.62
CA GLU A 245 -13.56 5.63 19.06
C GLU A 245 -14.50 6.66 19.72
N GLU A 246 -14.28 7.02 20.99
CA GLU A 246 -15.07 8.06 21.66
C GLU A 246 -14.82 9.46 21.07
N ASP A 247 -13.56 9.79 20.78
CA ASP A 247 -13.16 11.05 20.15
C ASP A 247 -13.60 11.09 18.67
N GLY A 248 -13.43 9.99 17.94
CA GLY A 248 -13.90 9.85 16.55
C GLY A 248 -15.42 10.05 16.45
N LEU A 249 -16.21 9.35 17.28
CA LEU A 249 -17.66 9.51 17.35
C LEU A 249 -18.11 10.90 17.84
N ALA A 250 -17.30 11.61 18.63
CA ALA A 250 -17.58 13.00 18.98
C ALA A 250 -17.47 13.92 17.73
N TRP A 251 -16.45 13.71 16.89
CA TRP A 251 -16.28 14.43 15.63
C TRP A 251 -17.32 14.07 14.58
N GLN A 252 -17.75 12.80 14.46
CA GLN A 252 -18.86 12.44 13.56
C GLN A 252 -20.19 13.10 13.97
N ARG A 253 -20.45 13.25 15.28
CA ARG A 253 -21.58 14.06 15.76
C ARG A 253 -21.40 15.55 15.42
N LYS A 254 -20.18 16.08 15.55
CA LYS A 254 -19.84 17.47 15.21
C LYS A 254 -20.06 17.79 13.73
N ALA A 255 -19.80 16.84 12.83
CA ALA A 255 -20.11 16.95 11.40
C ALA A 255 -21.62 17.02 11.13
N ILE A 256 -22.41 16.13 11.75
CA ILE A 256 -23.89 16.14 11.64
C ILE A 256 -24.48 17.42 12.26
N GLU A 257 -23.91 17.95 13.35
CA GLU A 257 -24.28 19.25 13.91
C GLU A 257 -23.96 20.42 12.96
N THR A 258 -22.92 20.29 12.12
CA THR A 258 -22.50 21.33 11.16
C THR A 258 -23.36 21.28 9.89
N ASN A 259 -23.67 20.10 9.36
CA ASN A 259 -24.66 19.93 8.30
C ASN A 259 -25.35 18.55 8.39
N PRO A 260 -26.63 18.49 8.85
CA PRO A 260 -27.37 17.23 8.94
C PRO A 260 -27.57 16.51 7.60
N ASN A 261 -27.45 17.22 6.46
CA ASN A 261 -27.65 16.67 5.12
C ASN A 261 -26.38 16.03 4.51
N TYR A 262 -25.25 16.05 5.22
CA TYR A 262 -24.02 15.38 4.79
C TYR A 262 -24.03 13.92 5.25
N GLY A 263 -24.07 12.98 4.29
CA GLY A 263 -24.32 11.56 4.60
C GLY A 263 -23.15 10.79 5.22
N GLY A 264 -21.90 11.22 4.98
CA GLY A 264 -20.70 10.48 5.40
C GLY A 264 -20.70 10.14 6.89
N SER A 265 -20.84 11.14 7.76
CA SER A 265 -20.86 10.92 9.21
C SER A 265 -22.05 10.12 9.74
N TRP A 266 -23.14 9.99 8.98
CA TRP A 266 -24.20 9.03 9.29
C TRP A 266 -23.76 7.59 8.95
N ASN A 267 -22.99 7.37 7.88
CA ASN A 267 -22.37 6.08 7.61
C ASN A 267 -21.38 5.70 8.71
N GLU A 268 -20.46 6.59 9.07
CA GLU A 268 -19.40 6.34 10.06
C GLU A 268 -19.92 5.91 11.45
N ILE A 269 -20.99 6.55 11.93
CA ILE A 269 -21.62 6.15 13.20
C ILE A 269 -22.36 4.81 13.07
N GLY A 270 -22.86 4.47 11.88
CA GLY A 270 -23.39 3.15 11.58
C GLY A 270 -22.29 2.07 11.58
N GLU A 271 -21.18 2.34 10.90
CA GLU A 271 -20.00 1.46 10.78
C GLU A 271 -19.43 1.13 12.16
N SER A 272 -19.15 2.13 13.00
CA SER A 272 -18.70 1.93 14.39
C SER A 272 -19.67 1.07 15.22
N LEU A 273 -20.99 1.26 15.06
CA LEU A 273 -21.98 0.42 15.73
C LEU A 273 -22.03 -1.01 15.18
N LEU A 274 -21.82 -1.19 13.87
CA LEU A 274 -21.76 -2.50 13.24
C LEU A 274 -20.53 -3.29 13.70
N GLN A 275 -19.35 -2.66 13.74
CA GLN A 275 -18.10 -3.25 14.25
C GLN A 275 -18.18 -3.68 15.73
N ARG A 276 -19.13 -3.11 16.50
CA ARG A 276 -19.46 -3.52 17.88
C ARG A 276 -20.49 -4.65 17.98
N GLY A 277 -21.01 -5.16 16.87
CA GLY A 277 -22.14 -6.09 16.81
C GLY A 277 -23.50 -5.44 17.15
N GLU A 278 -23.60 -4.11 17.14
CA GLU A 278 -24.84 -3.38 17.41
C GLU A 278 -25.68 -3.15 16.12
N ALA A 279 -25.74 -4.14 15.22
CA ALA A 279 -26.31 -4.05 13.87
C ALA A 279 -27.74 -3.43 13.81
N GLU A 280 -28.63 -3.79 14.74
CA GLU A 280 -29.99 -3.19 14.83
C GLU A 280 -29.92 -1.66 15.04
N ARG A 281 -28.94 -1.19 15.82
CA ARG A 281 -28.68 0.24 16.02
C ARG A 281 -27.94 0.88 14.87
N ALA A 282 -27.15 0.13 14.10
CA ALA A 282 -26.44 0.62 12.91
C ALA A 282 -27.40 0.92 11.75
N ILE A 283 -28.41 0.06 11.51
CA ILE A 283 -29.41 0.18 10.43
C ILE A 283 -30.03 1.58 10.31
N LYS A 284 -30.36 2.23 11.43
CA LYS A 284 -30.96 3.58 11.42
C LYS A 284 -29.98 4.69 11.01
N TRP A 285 -28.67 4.48 11.18
CA TRP A 285 -27.64 5.43 10.79
C TRP A 285 -27.30 5.29 9.30
N PHE A 286 -27.16 4.07 8.77
CA PHE A 286 -27.05 3.85 7.33
C PHE A 286 -28.27 4.37 6.56
N ARG A 287 -29.49 4.18 7.09
CA ARG A 287 -30.70 4.83 6.54
C ARG A 287 -30.65 6.36 6.62
N GLY A 288 -29.97 6.93 7.60
CA GLY A 288 -29.68 8.38 7.66
C GLY A 288 -28.77 8.82 6.52
N ALA A 289 -27.68 8.08 6.27
CA ALA A 289 -26.74 8.34 5.18
C ALA A 289 -27.43 8.25 3.80
N ILE A 290 -28.18 7.16 3.55
CA ILE A 290 -28.93 6.95 2.30
C ILE A 290 -29.91 8.11 2.02
N ASN A 291 -30.65 8.58 3.03
CA ASN A 291 -31.61 9.67 2.92
C ASN A 291 -30.99 11.08 2.99
N SER A 292 -29.68 11.20 3.21
CA SER A 292 -28.98 12.49 3.25
C SER A 292 -28.91 13.10 1.85
N MET A 293 -29.21 14.40 1.71
CA MET A 293 -29.28 15.07 0.41
C MET A 293 -27.91 15.17 -0.28
N ASN A 294 -26.86 15.45 0.51
CA ASN A 294 -25.50 15.64 0.03
C ASN A 294 -24.64 14.44 0.47
N TYR A 295 -24.73 13.34 -0.30
CA TYR A 295 -23.88 12.17 -0.11
C TYR A 295 -23.60 11.51 -1.46
N CYS A 296 -22.32 11.38 -1.79
CA CYS A 296 -21.83 10.72 -3.00
C CYS A 296 -21.87 9.20 -2.85
N GLU A 297 -21.27 8.66 -1.79
CA GLU A 297 -21.10 7.22 -1.56
C GLU A 297 -22.37 6.50 -1.05
N ARG A 298 -23.56 6.80 -1.59
CA ARG A 298 -24.81 6.13 -1.16
C ARG A 298 -24.75 4.60 -1.32
N GLY A 299 -23.98 4.10 -2.29
CA GLY A 299 -23.72 2.66 -2.47
C GLY A 299 -23.02 2.03 -1.26
N ALA A 300 -22.03 2.70 -0.67
CA ALA A 300 -21.33 2.22 0.52
C ALA A 300 -22.28 2.09 1.72
N ALA A 301 -23.16 3.07 1.95
CA ALA A 301 -24.18 2.97 3.00
C ALA A 301 -25.26 1.90 2.72
N TRP A 302 -25.54 1.58 1.46
CA TRP A 302 -26.39 0.44 1.10
C TRP A 302 -25.70 -0.91 1.33
N ALA A 303 -24.42 -1.05 0.96
CA ALA A 303 -23.60 -2.23 1.24
C ALA A 303 -23.46 -2.47 2.76
N ASN A 304 -23.20 -1.42 3.52
CA ASN A 304 -23.19 -1.43 4.98
C ASN A 304 -24.56 -1.80 5.59
N LEU A 305 -25.66 -1.34 4.98
CA LEU A 305 -27.01 -1.74 5.39
C LEU A 305 -27.28 -3.22 5.07
N ALA A 306 -26.74 -3.77 3.96
CA ALA A 306 -26.81 -5.20 3.66
C ALA A 306 -26.04 -6.02 4.69
N ARG A 307 -24.80 -5.62 5.01
CA ARG A 307 -23.94 -6.21 6.05
C ARG A 307 -24.64 -6.23 7.43
N ALA A 308 -25.27 -5.13 7.81
CA ALA A 308 -26.08 -5.07 9.05
C ALA A 308 -27.34 -5.95 9.02
N HIS A 309 -27.97 -6.14 7.86
CA HIS A 309 -29.08 -7.09 7.72
C HIS A 309 -28.61 -8.56 7.77
N LEU A 310 -27.41 -8.89 7.28
CA LEU A 310 -26.79 -10.23 7.39
C LEU A 310 -26.53 -10.64 8.84
N GLU A 311 -25.92 -9.75 9.65
CA GLU A 311 -25.66 -10.02 11.08
C GLU A 311 -26.93 -10.33 11.87
N LEU A 312 -28.08 -9.79 11.46
CA LEU A 312 -29.39 -10.06 12.06
C LEU A 312 -30.12 -11.26 11.43
N GLY A 313 -29.52 -11.96 10.47
CA GLY A 313 -30.14 -13.08 9.74
C GLY A 313 -31.29 -12.68 8.81
N GLN A 314 -31.33 -11.43 8.35
CA GLN A 314 -32.44 -10.83 7.60
C GLN A 314 -32.16 -10.88 6.09
N SER A 315 -31.87 -12.07 5.55
CA SER A 315 -31.32 -12.28 4.19
C SER A 315 -32.12 -11.60 3.06
N THR A 316 -33.44 -11.51 3.16
CA THR A 316 -34.26 -10.80 2.15
C THR A 316 -34.09 -9.27 2.18
N SER A 317 -33.80 -8.69 3.35
CA SER A 317 -33.46 -7.27 3.49
C SER A 317 -32.01 -6.99 3.13
N ALA A 318 -31.12 -7.96 3.39
CA ALA A 318 -29.73 -7.91 2.91
C ALA A 318 -29.65 -7.95 1.39
N LEU A 319 -30.37 -8.88 0.72
CA LEU A 319 -30.41 -8.98 -0.74
C LEU A 319 -30.90 -7.68 -1.38
N PHE A 320 -31.99 -7.10 -0.86
CA PHE A 320 -32.50 -5.82 -1.36
C PHE A 320 -31.45 -4.69 -1.21
N ALA A 321 -30.80 -4.59 -0.05
CA ALA A 321 -29.79 -3.57 0.19
C ALA A 321 -28.52 -3.77 -0.67
N ALA A 322 -28.11 -5.02 -0.93
CA ALA A 322 -27.01 -5.34 -1.83
C ALA A 322 -27.34 -5.02 -3.31
N GLN A 323 -28.59 -5.25 -3.73
CA GLN A 323 -29.06 -4.89 -5.08
C GLN A 323 -29.04 -3.36 -5.29
N GLU A 324 -29.52 -2.59 -4.31
CA GLU A 324 -29.42 -1.12 -4.34
C GLU A 324 -27.96 -0.65 -4.32
N ALA A 325 -27.06 -1.31 -3.56
CA ALA A 325 -25.62 -1.02 -3.56
C ALA A 325 -24.97 -1.25 -4.93
N ALA A 326 -25.15 -2.43 -5.52
CA ALA A 326 -24.57 -2.79 -6.82
C ALA A 326 -25.11 -1.89 -7.96
N SER A 327 -26.37 -1.42 -7.84
CA SER A 327 -26.94 -0.46 -8.80
C SER A 327 -26.25 0.92 -8.79
N LEU A 328 -25.51 1.23 -7.73
CA LEU A 328 -24.76 2.48 -7.54
C LEU A 328 -23.23 2.29 -7.67
N MET A 329 -22.74 1.06 -7.50
CA MET A 329 -21.32 0.69 -7.54
C MET A 329 -21.15 -0.59 -8.40
N PRO A 330 -21.32 -0.49 -9.73
CA PRO A 330 -21.42 -1.65 -10.64
C PRO A 330 -20.05 -2.26 -11.04
N GLU A 331 -18.98 -1.86 -10.36
CA GLU A 331 -17.59 -2.31 -10.60
C GLU A 331 -16.98 -2.98 -9.35
N GLU A 332 -17.78 -3.16 -8.28
CA GLU A 332 -17.37 -3.78 -7.01
C GLU A 332 -17.62 -5.30 -7.00
N GLU A 333 -16.58 -6.09 -7.25
CA GLU A 333 -16.64 -7.56 -7.32
C GLU A 333 -17.17 -8.20 -6.01
N GLU A 334 -16.88 -7.61 -4.85
CA GLU A 334 -17.41 -8.05 -3.55
C GLU A 334 -18.94 -8.02 -3.46
N LEU A 335 -19.60 -7.12 -4.21
CA LEU A 335 -21.08 -7.04 -4.22
C LEU A 335 -21.70 -8.12 -5.10
N ASP A 336 -21.07 -8.49 -6.23
CA ASP A 336 -21.55 -9.58 -7.07
C ASP A 336 -21.41 -10.95 -6.38
N GLU A 337 -20.28 -11.21 -5.69
CA GLU A 337 -20.14 -12.40 -4.83
C GLU A 337 -21.22 -12.44 -3.73
N LEU A 338 -21.49 -11.31 -3.08
CA LEU A 338 -22.49 -11.21 -2.03
C LEU A 338 -23.92 -11.45 -2.57
N LEU A 339 -24.22 -10.98 -3.77
CA LEU A 339 -25.50 -11.20 -4.45
C LEU A 339 -25.70 -12.66 -4.85
N GLU A 340 -24.67 -13.36 -5.31
CA GLU A 340 -24.74 -14.80 -5.60
C GLU A 340 -25.02 -15.61 -4.33
N GLN A 341 -24.24 -15.38 -3.26
CA GLN A 341 -24.42 -16.05 -1.96
C GLN A 341 -25.82 -15.81 -1.36
N LEU A 342 -26.33 -14.58 -1.43
CA LEU A 342 -27.68 -14.24 -0.97
C LEU A 342 -28.79 -14.81 -1.88
N GLY A 343 -28.50 -14.98 -3.17
CA GLY A 343 -29.39 -15.64 -4.13
C GLY A 343 -29.55 -17.12 -3.82
N GLU A 344 -28.45 -17.86 -3.67
CA GLU A 344 -28.48 -19.30 -3.33
C GLU A 344 -29.18 -19.58 -1.99
N ALA A 345 -28.97 -18.72 -0.99
CA ALA A 345 -29.56 -18.87 0.35
C ALA A 345 -31.09 -18.65 0.42
N LEU A 346 -31.75 -18.33 -0.70
CA LEU A 346 -33.19 -18.02 -0.78
C LEU A 346 -33.98 -18.95 -1.73
N VAL A 347 -33.37 -20.03 -2.24
CA VAL A 347 -33.96 -21.02 -3.17
C VAL A 347 -34.32 -22.34 -2.48
#